data_AF-A0A662DEG3-F1
#
_entry.id   AF-A0A662DEG3-F1
#
_cell.length_a   1.000
_cell.length_b   1.000
_cell.length_c   1.000
_cell.angle_alpha   90.00
_cell.angle_beta   90.00
_cell.angle_gamma   90.00
#
_symmetry.space_group_name_H-M   'P 1'
#
loop_
_entity.id
_entity.type
_entity.pdbx_description
1 polymer ?
#
loop_
_entity_poly.entity_id
_entity_poly.type
_entity_poly.pdbx_seq_one_letter_code
_entity_poly.pdbx_strand_id
1 'polypeptide(L)' 'MIIGVLEVDIRLFSCNSLKDKRRVIKSLISRIRNNFNVSIAEVGDYDLWQRTHLGIAFLSSDT' A
#
# COMPACT_ATOMS: atom_id res chain seq x y z
N MET A 1 21.24 5.99 -10.34
CA MET A 1 19.80 6.31 -10.18
C MET A 1 19.02 5.05 -10.43
N ILE A 2 18.45 4.48 -9.36
CA ILE A 2 17.68 3.24 -9.41
C ILE A 2 16.24 3.57 -9.02
N ILE A 3 15.30 3.16 -9.85
CA ILE A 3 13.87 3.28 -9.59
C ILE A 3 13.36 1.86 -9.32
N GLY A 4 12.88 1.64 -8.10
CA GLY A 4 12.17 0.41 -7.72
C GLY A 4 10.67 0.66 -7.80
N VAL A 5 9.94 -0.21 -8.50
CA VAL A 5 8.48 -0.21 -8.49
C VAL A 5 8.02 -1.59 -8.03
N LEU A 6 7.06 -1.61 -7.12
CA LEU A 6 6.45 -2.82 -6.61
C LEU A 6 4.94 -2.63 -6.58
N GLU A 7 4.25 -3.66 -7.06
CA GLU A 7 2.80 -3.75 -7.07
C GLU A 7 2.40 -4.96 -6.24
N VAL A 8 1.52 -4.77 -5.27
CA VAL A 8 1.13 -5.80 -4.31
C VAL A 8 -0.38 -5.90 -4.21
N ASP A 9 -0.88 -7.08 -4.54
CA ASP A 9 -2.24 -7.50 -4.27
C ASP A 9 -2.34 -8.10 -2.87
N ILE A 10 -3.22 -7.55 -2.03
CA ILE A 10 -3.44 -8.03 -0.66
C ILE A 10 -4.90 -8.40 -0.47
N ARG A 11 -5.13 -9.63 0.00
CA ARG A 11 -6.45 -10.09 0.44
C ARG A 11 -6.65 -9.80 1.93
N LEU A 12 -7.69 -9.06 2.27
CA LEU A 12 -8.05 -8.66 3.63
C LEU A 12 -9.13 -9.61 4.16
N PHE A 13 -8.75 -10.54 5.03
CA PHE A 13 -9.68 -11.55 5.58
C PHE A 13 -10.57 -11.01 6.71
N SER A 14 -10.13 -9.98 7.44
CA SER A 14 -10.81 -9.48 8.64
C SER A 14 -11.52 -8.13 8.47
N CYS A 15 -11.53 -7.55 7.26
CA CYS A 15 -12.29 -6.33 7.02
C CYS A 15 -13.76 -6.69 6.89
N ASN A 16 -14.66 -5.94 7.54
CA ASN A 16 -16.13 -6.10 7.50
C ASN A 16 -16.87 -4.94 6.80
N SER A 17 -16.13 -3.91 6.37
CA SER A 17 -16.67 -2.75 5.68
C SER A 17 -15.60 -2.00 4.89
N LEU A 18 -16.03 -1.14 3.95
CA LEU A 18 -15.12 -0.21 3.25
C LEU A 18 -14.41 0.75 4.22
N LYS A 19 -15.06 1.13 5.33
CA LYS A 19 -14.46 1.97 6.36
C LYS A 19 -13.33 1.25 7.09
N ASP A 20 -13.53 -0.02 7.44
CA ASP A 20 -12.50 -0.83 8.09
C ASP A 20 -11.29 -1.04 7.19
N LYS A 21 -11.53 -1.34 5.90
CA LYS A 21 -10.47 -1.38 4.89
C LYS A 21 -9.68 -0.08 4.89
N ARG A 22 -10.33 1.07 4.73
CA ARG A 22 -9.65 2.38 4.72
C ARG A 22 -8.81 2.62 5.98
N ARG A 23 -9.29 2.19 7.15
CA ARG A 23 -8.54 2.29 8.42
C ARG A 23 -7.28 1.43 8.41
N VAL A 24 -7.39 0.16 8.00
CA VAL A 24 -6.27 -0.79 7.92
C VAL A 24 -5.24 -0.31 6.90
N ILE A 25 -5.68 0.05 5.69
CA ILE A 25 -4.80 0.54 4.62
C ILE A 25 -4.09 1.82 5.01
N LYS A 26 -4.79 2.79 5.62
CA LYS A 26 -4.16 4.03 6.11
C LYS A 26 -3.09 3.74 7.16
N SER A 27 -3.33 2.80 8.06
CA SER A 27 -2.34 2.39 9.06
C SER A 27 -1.12 1.72 8.42
N LEU A 28 -1.34 0.82 7.46
CA LEU A 28 -0.29 0.13 6.73
C LEU A 28 0.59 1.11 5.93
N ILE A 29 -0.04 2.00 5.15
CA ILE A 29 0.64 3.06 4.39
C ILE A 29 1.47 3.95 5.31
N SER A 30 0.88 4.41 6.43
CA SER A 30 1.58 5.25 7.41
C SER A 30 2.80 4.54 7.98
N ARG A 31 2.66 3.26 8.36
CA ARG A 31 3.78 2.47 8.90
C ARG A 31 4.89 2.30 7.87
N ILE A 32 4.58 2.00 6.61
CA ILE A 32 5.60 1.81 5.57
C ILE A 32 6.33 3.13 5.29
N ARG A 33 5.60 4.25 5.13
CA ARG A 33 6.21 5.58 4.92
C ARG A 33 7.10 6.02 6.09
N ASN A 34 6.75 5.63 7.31
CA ASN A 34 7.54 6.00 8.50
C ASN A 34 8.80 5.13 8.67
N ASN A 35 8.79 3.89 8.18
CA ASN A 35 9.94 2.98 8.31
C ASN A 35 10.88 3.02 7.09
N PHE A 36 10.37 3.42 5.92
CA PHE A 36 11.12 3.41 4.67
C PHE A 36 10.91 4.71 3.89
N ASN A 37 11.95 5.18 3.20
CA ASN A 37 11.88 6.34 2.32
C ASN A 37 11.25 6.00 0.96
N VAL A 38 10.00 5.54 0.99
CA VAL A 38 9.25 5.06 -0.19
C VAL A 38 7.94 5.82 -0.37
N SER A 39 7.54 6.00 -1.62
CA SER A 39 6.19 6.44 -1.96
C SER A 39 5.28 5.23 -2.06
N ILE A 40 4.15 5.25 -1.35
CA ILE A 40 3.16 4.15 -1.38
C ILE A 40 1.75 4.73 -1.49
N ALA A 41 0.90 4.10 -2.29
CA ALA A 41 -0.50 4.46 -2.47
C ALA A 41 -1.36 3.22 -2.79
N GLU A 42 -2.65 3.29 -2.47
CA GLU A 42 -3.62 2.34 -3.00
C GLU A 42 -3.94 2.76 -4.45
N VAL A 43 -3.81 1.82 -5.40
CA VAL A 43 -3.90 2.07 -6.84
C VAL A 43 -5.14 1.41 -7.49
N GLY A 44 -5.93 0.64 -6.73
CA GLY A 44 -7.10 -0.06 -7.27
C GLY A 44 -7.97 -0.74 -6.21
N ASP A 45 -9.01 -1.43 -6.68
CA ASP A 45 -9.97 -2.19 -5.87
C ASP A 45 -10.70 -1.39 -4.78
N TYR A 46 -10.93 -0.09 -5.00
CA TYR A 46 -11.55 0.78 -3.99
C TYR A 46 -12.95 0.34 -3.52
N ASP A 47 -13.69 -0.37 -4.36
CA ASP A 47 -15.04 -0.89 -4.06
C ASP A 47 -15.03 -2.28 -3.42
N LEU A 48 -13.89 -2.97 -3.43
CA LEU A 48 -13.70 -4.26 -2.78
C LEU A 48 -13.07 -4.05 -1.41
N TRP A 49 -13.79 -4.41 -0.35
CA TRP A 49 -13.31 -4.31 1.03
C TRP A 49 -12.41 -5.48 1.45
N GLN A 50 -12.49 -6.60 0.72
CA GLN A 50 -11.71 -7.82 0.96
C GLN A 50 -10.42 -7.91 0.12
N ARG A 51 -10.18 -6.95 -0.76
CA ARG A 51 -8.98 -6.88 -1.60
C ARG A 51 -8.49 -5.45 -1.65
N THR A 52 -7.19 -5.25 -1.69
CA THR A 52 -6.57 -3.94 -1.94
C THR A 52 -5.40 -4.14 -2.87
N HIS A 53 -5.11 -3.10 -3.62
CA HIS A 53 -4.00 -3.09 -4.54
C HIS A 53 -3.10 -1.91 -4.20
N LEU A 54 -1.86 -2.19 -3.81
CA LEU A 54 -0.90 -1.20 -3.36
C LEU A 54 0.23 -1.04 -4.38
N GLY A 55 0.48 0.20 -4.77
CA GLY A 55 1.64 0.59 -5.56
C GLY A 55 2.69 1.24 -4.67
N ILE A 56 3.94 0.79 -4.79
CA ILE A 56 5.10 1.31 -4.07
C ILE A 56 6.15 1.73 -5.09
N ALA A 57 6.71 2.93 -4.92
CA ALA A 57 7.80 3.46 -5.71
C ALA A 57 8.94 3.92 -4.78
N PHE A 58 10.16 3.59 -5.17
CA PHE A 58 11.39 3.92 -4.46
C PHE A 58 12.43 4.49 -5.42
N LEU A 59 13.22 5.45 -4.95
CA LEU A 59 14.33 6.04 -5.69
C LEU A 59 15.59 5.95 -4.82
N SER A 60 16.67 5.39 -5.39
CA SER A 60 17.99 5.38 -4.77
C SER A 60 19.06 5.96 -5.69
N SER A 61 20.05 6.62 -5.08
CA SER A 61 21.30 6.97 -5.75
C SER A 61 22.33 5.83 -5.70
N ASP A 62 22.20 4.93 -4.73
CA ASP A 62 23.16 3.86 -4.43
C ASP A 62 22.59 2.47 -4.75
N THR A 63 23.48 1.59 -5.22
CA THR A 63 23.24 0.19 -5.62
C THR A 63 23.10 -0.76 -4.45
#